data_AF-A0A818KGZ2-F1
#
_entry.id   AF-A0A818KGZ2-F1
#
_cell.length_a   1.000
_cell.length_b   1.000
_cell.length_c   1.000
_cell.angle_alpha   90.00
_cell.angle_beta   90.00
_cell.angle_gamma   90.00
#
_symmetry.space_group_name_H-M   'P 1'
#
loop_
_entity.id
_entity.type
_entity.pdbx_description
1 polymer ?
#
loop_
_entity_poly.entity_id
_entity_poly.type
_entity_poly.pdbx_seq_one_letter_code
_entity_poly.pdbx_strand_id
1 'polypeptide(L)'
;MTNLFRSSTHHPTGLQQAIEKATDGNQSTEDWSLIMKICDHVGTREESAKEAMKAIRKRLQLNPVQHGWRTIGLTLTLLEALTKNCGKLFHVQIAHKDFLKELKGVIGPKNNPPPAIQERVLGMIQ
;
A
#
# COMPACT_ATOMS: atom_id res chain seq x y z
N MET A 1 -8.08 -32.89 21.69
CA MET A 1 -8.88 -31.71 21.32
C MET A 1 -7.92 -30.58 21.01
N THR A 2 -8.04 -30.07 19.80
CA THR A 2 -7.22 -29.05 19.14
C THR A 2 -7.14 -27.73 19.91
N ASN A 3 -5.95 -27.09 19.86
CA ASN A 3 -5.73 -25.68 19.48
C ASN A 3 -4.25 -25.35 19.74
N LEU A 4 -3.40 -25.36 18.72
CA LEU A 4 -3.18 -24.28 17.76
C LEU A 4 -2.70 -22.96 18.43
N PHE A 5 -1.52 -23.00 19.04
CA PHE A 5 -0.65 -21.82 19.14
C PHE A 5 0.64 -22.08 18.38
N ARG A 6 0.56 -22.04 17.06
CA ARG A 6 1.74 -21.73 16.26
C ARG A 6 1.87 -20.22 16.29
N SER A 7 2.60 -19.69 17.27
CA SER A 7 3.15 -18.34 17.18
C SER A 7 4.08 -18.32 15.98
N SER A 8 3.54 -17.97 14.81
CA SER A 8 4.35 -17.75 13.62
C SER A 8 5.06 -16.42 13.85
N THR A 9 6.35 -16.47 14.13
CA THR A 9 7.25 -15.32 14.03
C THR A 9 7.18 -14.85 12.57
N HIS A 10 6.28 -13.92 12.30
CA HIS A 10 5.97 -13.44 10.96
C HIS A 10 7.14 -12.56 10.49
N HIS A 11 8.17 -13.20 9.95
CA HIS A 11 9.23 -12.50 9.24
C HIS A 11 8.61 -11.86 7.99
N PRO A 12 8.88 -10.57 7.72
CA PRO A 12 8.42 -9.93 6.50
C PRO A 12 8.94 -10.69 5.28
N THR A 13 8.04 -11.03 4.35
CA THR A 13 8.42 -11.68 3.09
C THR A 13 9.24 -10.73 2.21
N GLY A 14 9.89 -11.25 1.17
CA GLY A 14 10.62 -10.41 0.21
C GLY A 14 9.73 -9.35 -0.45
N LEU A 15 8.45 -9.65 -0.69
CA LEU A 15 7.49 -8.68 -1.22
C LEU A 15 7.16 -7.58 -0.21
N GLN A 16 6.94 -7.94 1.06
CA GLN A 16 6.68 -6.95 2.12
C GLN A 16 7.86 -6.00 2.30
N GLN A 17 9.09 -6.53 2.35
CA GLN A 17 10.31 -5.73 2.45
C GLN A 17 10.50 -4.82 1.24
N ALA A 18 10.20 -5.31 0.02
CA ALA A 18 10.26 -4.50 -1.19
C ALA A 18 9.27 -3.33 -1.13
N ILE A 19 8.05 -3.55 -0.64
CA ILE A 19 7.04 -2.50 -0.48
C ILE A 19 7.45 -1.49 0.59
N GLU A 20 7.96 -1.95 1.74
CA GLU A 20 8.48 -1.07 2.79
C GLU A 20 9.61 -0.19 2.27
N LYS A 21 10.55 -0.78 1.52
CA LYS A 21 11.64 -0.05 0.87
C LYS A 21 11.13 0.93 -0.18
N ALA A 22 10.25 0.52 -1.09
CA ALA A 22 9.71 1.38 -2.15
C ALA A 22 8.92 2.58 -1.61
N THR A 23 8.42 2.48 -0.37
CA THR A 23 7.60 3.49 0.27
C THR A 23 8.28 4.16 1.46
N ASP A 24 9.59 3.97 1.66
CA ASP A 24 10.35 4.60 2.73
C ASP A 24 10.36 6.13 2.53
N GLY A 25 9.82 6.86 3.52
CA GLY A 25 9.70 8.31 3.51
C GLY A 25 11.04 9.05 3.56
N ASN A 26 12.16 8.36 3.82
CA ASN A 26 13.50 8.93 3.75
C ASN A 26 14.04 9.05 2.32
N GLN A 27 13.37 8.44 1.34
CA GLN A 27 13.79 8.55 -0.06
C GLN A 27 13.48 9.93 -0.62
N SER A 28 14.43 10.48 -1.37
CA SER A 28 14.29 11.77 -2.06
C SER A 28 13.38 11.71 -3.27
N THR A 29 13.31 10.56 -3.96
CA THR A 29 12.52 10.30 -5.18
C THR A 29 11.96 8.88 -5.16
N GLU A 30 11.02 8.61 -6.06
CA GLU A 30 10.48 7.27 -6.32
C GLU A 30 11.54 6.33 -6.91
N ASP A 31 11.69 5.12 -6.34
CA ASP A 31 12.44 4.02 -6.97
C ASP A 31 11.54 3.29 -7.98
N TRP A 32 11.40 3.86 -9.19
CA TRP A 32 10.58 3.28 -10.25
C TRP A 32 11.03 1.88 -10.67
N SER A 33 12.33 1.58 -10.59
CA SER A 33 12.86 0.24 -10.87
C SER A 33 12.30 -0.78 -9.85
N LEU A 34 12.27 -0.44 -8.57
CA LEU A 34 11.68 -1.29 -7.54
C LEU A 34 10.15 -1.37 -7.66
N ILE A 35 9.48 -0.25 -7.95
CA ILE A 35 8.02 -0.21 -8.16
C ILE A 35 7.62 -1.17 -9.29
N MET A 36 8.33 -1.15 -10.43
CA MET A 36 8.03 -2.05 -11.55
C MET A 36 8.29 -3.52 -11.20
N LYS A 37 9.37 -3.83 -10.47
CA LYS A 37 9.62 -5.19 -9.95
C LYS A 37 8.49 -5.67 -9.03
N ILE A 38 7.93 -4.78 -8.21
CA ILE A 38 6.77 -5.10 -7.37
C ILE A 38 5.55 -5.35 -8.26
N CYS A 39 5.31 -4.55 -9.30
CA CYS A 39 4.22 -4.75 -10.26
C CYS A 39 4.31 -6.11 -10.95
N ASP A 40 5.49 -6.49 -11.43
CA ASP A 40 5.73 -7.79 -12.06
C ASP A 40 5.39 -8.93 -11.10
N HIS A 41 5.85 -8.84 -9.85
CA HIS A 41 5.58 -9.87 -8.84
C HIS A 41 4.09 -9.95 -8.46
N VAL A 42 3.43 -8.81 -8.25
CA VAL A 42 2.03 -8.73 -7.86
C VAL A 42 1.09 -9.16 -8.99
N GLY A 43 1.44 -8.89 -10.23
CA GLY A 43 0.64 -9.24 -11.41
C GLY A 43 0.59 -10.75 -11.72
N THR A 44 1.42 -11.57 -11.07
CA THR A 44 1.56 -13.00 -11.43
C THR A 44 0.60 -13.93 -10.70
N ARG A 45 0.19 -13.62 -9.46
CA ARG A 45 -0.53 -14.54 -8.58
C ARG A 45 -1.51 -13.82 -7.66
N GLU A 46 -2.61 -14.48 -7.32
CA GLU A 46 -3.60 -13.91 -6.40
C GLU A 46 -3.04 -13.74 -4.98
N GLU A 47 -2.17 -14.67 -4.54
CA GLU A 47 -1.56 -14.60 -3.22
C GLU A 47 -0.66 -13.37 -3.07
N SER A 48 0.15 -13.03 -4.09
CA SER A 48 1.02 -11.86 -4.07
C SER A 48 0.21 -10.56 -4.10
N ALA A 49 -0.91 -10.52 -4.84
CA ALA A 49 -1.83 -9.37 -4.81
C ALA A 49 -2.46 -9.15 -3.43
N LYS A 50 -2.95 -10.22 -2.78
CA LYS A 50 -3.48 -10.15 -1.41
C LYS A 50 -2.42 -9.70 -0.40
N GLU A 51 -1.21 -10.22 -0.53
CA GLU A 51 -0.10 -9.86 0.34
C GLU A 51 0.32 -8.40 0.17
N ALA A 52 0.50 -7.94 -1.07
CA ALA A 52 0.83 -6.55 -1.36
C ALA A 52 -0.22 -5.60 -0.79
N MET A 53 -1.50 -5.93 -0.92
CA MET A 53 -2.57 -5.10 -0.37
C MET A 53 -2.58 -5.04 1.15
N LYS A 54 -2.22 -6.13 1.84
CA LYS A 54 -2.02 -6.08 3.31
C LYS A 54 -0.88 -5.13 3.68
N ALA A 55 0.24 -5.16 2.94
CA ALA A 55 1.35 -4.26 3.18
C ALA A 55 0.99 -2.79 2.89
N ILE A 56 0.34 -2.52 1.75
CA ILE A 56 -0.11 -1.17 1.36
C ILE A 56 -1.06 -0.57 2.40
N ARG A 57 -2.06 -1.34 2.87
CA ARG A 57 -2.97 -0.88 3.93
C ARG A 57 -2.22 -0.49 5.19
N LYS A 58 -1.25 -1.31 5.63
CA LYS A 58 -0.39 -0.98 6.79
C LYS A 58 0.36 0.33 6.59
N ARG A 59 0.93 0.57 5.40
CA ARG A 59 1.65 1.81 5.07
C ARG A 59 0.74 3.03 5.07
N LEU A 60 -0.47 2.92 4.52
CA LEU A 60 -1.47 4.00 4.49
C LEU A 60 -2.02 4.36 5.89
N GLN A 61 -2.00 3.42 6.82
CA GLN A 61 -2.46 3.61 8.21
C GLN A 61 -1.38 4.16 9.15
N LEU A 62 -0.14 4.36 8.67
CA LEU A 62 0.91 4.95 9.49
C LEU A 62 0.56 6.39 9.87
N ASN A 63 0.87 6.75 11.13
CA ASN A 63 0.64 8.10 11.61
C ASN A 63 1.55 9.09 10.84
N PRO A 64 0.99 10.04 10.07
CA PRO A 64 1.77 10.98 9.29
C PRO A 64 2.65 11.91 10.13
N VAL A 65 2.28 12.15 11.40
CA VAL A 65 3.09 12.94 12.35
C VAL A 65 4.41 12.23 12.67
N GLN A 66 4.42 10.90 12.72
CA GLN A 66 5.61 10.11 13.07
C GLN A 66 6.38 9.66 11.82
N HIS A 67 5.70 9.34 10.73
CA HIS A 67 6.30 8.72 9.53
C HIS A 67 6.40 9.66 8.32
N GLY A 68 5.90 10.90 8.48
CA GLY A 68 5.88 11.92 7.43
C GLY A 68 4.89 11.61 6.30
N TRP A 69 4.41 12.67 5.65
CA TRP A 69 3.54 12.56 4.48
C TRP A 69 4.23 11.93 3.27
N ARG A 70 5.57 11.90 3.25
CA ARG A 70 6.34 11.30 2.15
C ARG A 70 6.07 9.80 2.03
N THR A 71 6.01 9.09 3.15
CA THR A 71 5.67 7.67 3.19
C THR A 71 4.31 7.40 2.53
N ILE A 72 3.30 8.20 2.88
CA ILE A 72 1.96 8.10 2.29
C ILE A 72 2.00 8.43 0.79
N GLY A 73 2.68 9.50 0.39
CA GLY A 73 2.82 9.89 -1.01
C GLY A 73 3.46 8.79 -1.88
N LEU A 74 4.54 8.17 -1.41
CA LEU A 74 5.18 7.05 -2.13
C LEU A 74 4.28 5.81 -2.16
N THR A 75 3.54 5.55 -1.07
CA THR A 75 2.57 4.44 -1.01
C THR A 75 1.44 4.63 -2.03
N LEU A 76 0.93 5.86 -2.16
CA LEU A 76 -0.06 6.20 -3.19
C LEU A 76 0.53 6.01 -4.60
N THR A 77 1.80 6.37 -4.82
CA THR A 77 2.45 6.16 -6.13
C THR A 77 2.55 4.69 -6.49
N LEU A 78 2.95 3.85 -5.54
CA LEU A 78 2.97 2.40 -5.72
C LEU A 78 1.56 1.85 -6.00
N LEU A 79 0.54 2.32 -5.28
CA LEU A 79 -0.85 1.91 -5.49
C LEU A 79 -1.35 2.26 -6.91
N GLU A 80 -1.05 3.46 -7.42
CA GLU A 80 -1.37 3.85 -8.80
C GLU A 80 -0.67 2.96 -9.83
N ALA A 81 0.62 2.67 -9.62
CA ALA A 81 1.39 1.82 -10.51
C ALA A 81 0.82 0.41 -10.56
N LEU A 82 0.50 -0.19 -9.40
CA LEU A 82 -0.12 -1.51 -9.34
C LEU A 82 -1.49 -1.54 -10.02
N THR A 83 -2.28 -0.48 -9.87
CA THR A 83 -3.58 -0.35 -10.54
C THR A 83 -3.44 -0.30 -12.05
N LYS A 84 -2.40 0.36 -12.57
CA LYS A 84 -2.14 0.48 -14.01
C LYS A 84 -1.51 -0.77 -14.63
N ASN A 85 -0.74 -1.55 -13.87
CA ASN A 85 0.11 -2.61 -14.43
C ASN A 85 -0.29 -4.04 -14.08
N CYS A 86 -1.03 -4.29 -12.99
CA CYS A 86 -1.27 -5.65 -12.49
C CYS A 86 -2.63 -6.26 -12.88
N GLY A 87 -3.48 -5.50 -13.59
CA GLY A 87 -4.75 -5.96 -14.12
C GLY A 87 -5.72 -6.52 -13.06
N LYS A 88 -6.53 -7.50 -13.46
CA LYS A 88 -7.69 -7.99 -12.69
C LYS A 88 -7.34 -8.49 -11.29
N LEU A 89 -6.21 -9.18 -11.12
CA LEU A 89 -5.80 -9.76 -9.83
C LEU A 89 -5.68 -8.69 -8.74
N PHE A 90 -5.12 -7.53 -9.09
CA PHE A 90 -4.99 -6.41 -8.17
C PHE A 90 -6.27 -5.58 -8.09
N HIS A 91 -6.97 -5.37 -9.21
CA HIS A 91 -8.22 -4.60 -9.25
C HIS A 91 -9.29 -5.16 -8.30
N VAL A 92 -9.41 -6.49 -8.22
CA VAL A 92 -10.33 -7.14 -7.28
C VAL A 92 -10.01 -6.74 -5.83
N GLN A 93 -8.74 -6.59 -5.47
CA GLN A 93 -8.34 -6.23 -4.10
C GLN A 93 -8.66 -4.78 -3.74
N ILE A 94 -8.53 -3.84 -4.68
CA ILE A 94 -8.80 -2.41 -4.44
C ILE A 94 -10.29 -2.05 -4.56
N ALA A 95 -11.09 -2.87 -5.25
CA ALA A 95 -12.53 -2.66 -5.39
C ALA A 95 -13.34 -2.98 -4.11
N HIS A 96 -12.69 -3.47 -3.05
CA HIS A 96 -13.37 -3.75 -1.78
C HIS A 96 -13.80 -2.47 -1.07
N LYS A 97 -15.09 -2.39 -0.69
CA LYS A 97 -15.67 -1.24 0.03
C LYS A 97 -14.88 -0.84 1.27
N ASP A 98 -14.34 -1.81 2.01
CA ASP A 98 -13.57 -1.54 3.21
C ASP A 98 -12.23 -0.87 2.90
N PHE A 99 -11.58 -1.25 1.80
CA PHE A 99 -10.38 -0.56 1.35
C PHE A 99 -10.68 0.89 0.95
N LEU A 100 -11.76 1.14 0.22
CA LEU A 100 -12.15 2.51 -0.16
C LEU A 100 -12.45 3.38 1.07
N LYS A 101 -13.05 2.81 2.12
CA LYS A 101 -13.26 3.50 3.40
C LYS A 101 -11.94 3.81 4.10
N GLU A 102 -11.02 2.84 4.17
CA GLU A 102 -9.67 3.03 4.73
C GLU A 102 -8.92 4.14 3.98
N LEU A 103 -8.97 4.13 2.65
CA LEU A 103 -8.33 5.12 1.80
C LEU A 103 -8.91 6.54 2.02
N LYS A 104 -10.24 6.68 2.12
CA LYS A 104 -10.90 7.93 2.54
C LYS A 104 -10.46 8.37 3.94
N GLY A 105 -10.24 7.42 4.84
CA GLY A 105 -9.77 7.66 6.20
C GLY A 105 -8.40 8.34 6.26
N VAL A 106 -7.51 8.08 5.29
CA VAL A 106 -6.20 8.74 5.18
C VAL A 106 -6.34 10.25 5.14
N ILE A 107 -7.36 10.76 4.44
CA ILE A 107 -7.63 12.19 4.30
C ILE A 107 -8.66 12.74 5.28
N GLY A 108 -9.01 11.94 6.30
CA GLY A 108 -9.95 12.38 7.33
C GLY A 108 -9.43 13.62 8.08
N PRO A 109 -10.33 14.45 8.63
CA PRO A 109 -9.97 15.73 9.28
C PRO A 109 -9.00 15.56 10.45
N LYS A 110 -8.97 14.38 11.08
CA LYS A 110 -8.03 14.04 12.16
C LYS A 110 -6.57 14.01 11.72
N ASN A 111 -6.31 13.70 10.45
CA ASN A 111 -4.94 13.57 9.95
C ASN A 111 -4.38 14.89 9.41
N ASN A 112 -5.24 15.86 9.05
CA ASN A 112 -4.84 17.14 8.44
C ASN A 112 -3.84 16.99 7.26
N PRO A 113 -4.22 16.25 6.19
CA PRO A 113 -3.35 15.98 5.05
C PRO A 113 -3.02 17.22 4.20
N PRO A 114 -1.81 17.31 3.62
CA PRO A 114 -1.48 18.29 2.59
C PRO A 114 -2.45 18.20 1.39
N PRO A 115 -2.77 19.31 0.71
CA PRO A 115 -3.67 19.32 -0.44
C PRO A 115 -3.30 18.30 -1.53
N ALA A 116 -2.00 18.16 -1.83
CA ALA A 116 -1.51 17.19 -2.82
C ALA A 116 -1.86 15.73 -2.48
N ILE A 117 -1.92 15.37 -1.18
CA ILE A 117 -2.34 14.04 -0.75
C ILE A 117 -3.86 13.90 -0.87
N GLN A 118 -4.61 14.95 -0.54
CA GLN A 118 -6.06 14.97 -0.68
C GLN A 118 -6.49 14.74 -2.13
N GLU A 119 -5.93 15.51 -3.07
CA GLU A 119 -6.23 15.42 -4.50
C GLU A 119 -5.95 14.01 -5.04
N ARG A 120 -4.80 13.43 -4.69
CA ARG A 120 -4.44 12.08 -5.14
C ARG A 120 -5.40 11.01 -4.62
N VAL A 121 -5.75 11.06 -3.34
CA VAL A 121 -6.71 10.11 -2.75
C VAL A 121 -8.09 10.25 -3.38
N LEU A 122 -8.56 11.48 -3.59
CA LEU A 122 -9.86 11.73 -4.24
C LEU A 122 -9.87 11.22 -5.69
N GLY A 123 -8.79 11.45 -6.44
CA GLY A 123 -8.66 10.96 -7.82
C GLY A 123 -8.61 9.43 -7.95
N MET A 124 -8.33 8.69 -6.88
CA MET A 124 -8.39 7.21 -6.88
C MET A 124 -9.80 6.67 -6.61
N ILE A 125 -10.71 7.50 -6.09
CA ILE A 125 -12.04 7.08 -5.62
C ILE A 125 -13.14 7.44 -6.64
N GLN A 126 -12.89 8.45 -7.48
CA GLN A 126 -13.80 8.98 -8.50
C GLN A 126 -13.67 8.21 -9.80
#